data_AF-A0A3B8QCF5-F1
#
_entry.id   AF-A0A3B8QCF5-F1
#
_cell.length_a   1.000
_cell.length_b   1.000
_cell.length_c   1.000
_cell.angle_alpha   90.00
_cell.angle_beta   90.00
_cell.angle_gamma   90.00
#
_symmetry.space_group_name_H-M   'P 1'
#
loop_
_entity.id
_entity.type
_entity.pdbx_description
1 polymer ?
#
loop_
_entity_poly.entity_id
_entity_poly.type
_entity_poly.pdbx_seq_one_letter_code
_entity_poly.pdbx_strand_id
1 'polypeptide(L)' 'VVVVLGPTGRNFAAGMSGGIAYVLDREGDFSLRVNPEMVE' A
#
# COMPACT_ATOMS: atom_id res chain seq x y z
N VAL A 1 3.48 -0.07 12.44
CA VAL A 1 2.06 0.12 12.07
C VAL A 1 1.94 1.50 11.45
N VAL A 2 1.39 1.58 10.24
CA VAL A 2 1.21 2.83 9.49
C VAL A 2 -0.26 2.93 9.05
N VAL A 3 -0.81 4.14 9.04
CA VAL A 3 -2.14 4.43 8.51
C VAL A 3 -2.01 5.53 7.47
N VAL A 4 -2.53 5.29 6.27
CA VAL A 4 -2.53 6.23 5.15
C VAL A 4 -3.97 6.60 4.84
N LEU A 5 -4.34 7.86 5.11
CA LEU A 5 -5.70 8.39 4.92
C LEU A 5 -5.85 9.18 3.60
N GLY A 6 -4.86 9.09 2.72
CA GLY A 6 -4.81 9.76 1.42
C GLY A 6 -4.30 8.83 0.31
N PRO A 7 -4.14 9.33 -0.92
CA PRO A 7 -3.70 8.53 -2.06
C PRO A 7 -2.25 8.03 -1.87
N THR A 8 -1.95 6.88 -2.47
CA THR A 8 -0.59 6.30 -2.49
C THR A 8 0.06 6.50 -3.86
N GLY A 9 1.40 6.46 -3.87
CA GLY A 9 2.18 6.46 -5.10
C GLY A 9 2.34 5.06 -5.70
N ARG A 10 2.90 4.98 -6.91
CA ARG A 10 3.28 3.71 -7.53
C ARG A 10 4.37 3.01 -6.70
N ASN A 11 4.39 1.68 -6.78
CA ASN A 11 5.34 0.81 -6.10
C ASN A 11 5.23 0.90 -4.56
N PHE A 12 4.02 1.15 -4.05
CA PHE A 12 3.76 1.20 -2.62
C PHE A 12 4.10 -0.13 -1.95
N ALA A 13 4.69 -0.07 -0.75
CA ALA A 13 5.16 -1.22 0.03
C ALA A 13 6.29 -2.06 -0.60
N ALA A 14 6.96 -1.58 -1.65
CA ALA A 14 8.16 -2.24 -2.16
C ALA A 14 9.26 -2.34 -1.07
N GLY A 15 9.78 -3.55 -0.87
CA GLY A 15 10.78 -3.84 0.16
C GLY A 15 10.22 -3.84 1.61
N MET A 16 8.89 -3.82 1.78
CA MET A 16 8.27 -3.96 3.10
C MET A 16 8.45 -5.38 3.63
N SER A 17 9.51 -5.61 4.40
CA SER A 17 9.84 -6.93 4.97
C SER A 17 9.11 -7.24 6.29
N GLY A 18 8.37 -6.28 6.84
CA GLY A 18 7.62 -6.45 8.08
C GLY A 18 6.83 -5.22 8.50
N GLY A 19 5.70 -5.47 9.17
CA GLY A 19 4.76 -4.44 9.63
C GLY A 19 3.39 -4.57 8.97
N ILE A 20 2.50 -3.64 9.31
CA ILE A 20 1.13 -3.57 8.78
C ILE A 20 0.87 -2.13 8.36
N ALA A 21 0.29 -1.96 7.17
CA ALA A 21 -0.18 -0.69 6.65
C ALA A 21 -1.69 -0.78 6.38
N TYR A 22 -2.46 0.20 6.88
CA TYR A 22 -3.86 0.38 6.51
C TYR A 22 -3.96 1.54 5.53
N VAL A 23 -4.52 1.28 4.35
CA VAL A 23 -4.64 2.29 3.29
C VAL A 23 -6.13 2.54 3.03
N LEU A 24 -6.54 3.80 3.15
CA LEU A 24 -7.86 4.24 2.73
C LEU A 24 -7.86 4.42 1.20
N ASP A 25 -8.45 3.46 0.50
CA ASP A 25 -8.63 3.54 -0.94
C ASP A 25 -10.06 4.00 -1.29
N ARG A 26 -10.21 5.30 -1.58
CA ARG A 26 -11.50 5.86 -2.02
C ARG A 26 -11.76 5.67 -3.51
N GLU A 27 -10.71 5.48 -4.30
CA GLU A 27 -10.78 5.40 -5.76
C GLU A 27 -10.93 3.94 -6.24
N GLY A 28 -10.59 2.97 -5.38
CA GLY A 28 -10.66 1.54 -5.68
C GLY A 28 -9.51 1.05 -6.57
N ASP A 29 -8.43 1.82 -6.69
CA ASP A 29 -7.32 1.56 -7.61
C ASP A 29 -5.98 1.29 -6.91
N PHE A 30 -6.00 1.07 -5.60
CA PHE A 30 -4.79 0.78 -4.82
C PHE A 30 -4.03 -0.45 -5.32
N SER A 31 -4.76 -1.46 -5.84
CA SER A 31 -4.17 -2.67 -6.43
C SER A 31 -3.26 -2.39 -7.63
N LEU A 32 -3.42 -1.24 -8.30
CA LEU A 32 -2.55 -0.81 -9.40
C LEU A 32 -1.27 -0.11 -8.93
N ARG A 33 -1.22 0.28 -7.66
CA ARG A 33 -0.18 1.13 -7.07
C ARG A 33 0.71 0.34 -6.10
N VAL A 34 0.21 -0.74 -5.51
CA VAL A 34 0.97 -1.62 -4.61
C VAL A 34 1.94 -2.53 -5.36
N ASN A 35 3.11 -2.79 -4.75
CA ASN A 35 4.02 -3.82 -5.19
C ASN A 35 3.65 -5.16 -4.52
N PRO A 36 3.27 -6.21 -5.26
CA PRO A 36 2.80 -7.47 -4.69
C PRO A 36 3.91 -8.48 -4.36
N GLU A 37 5.20 -8.17 -4.58
CA GLU A 37 6.28 -9.16 -4.44
C GLU A 37 6.48 -9.66 -3.00
N MET A 38 6.14 -8.84 -2.00
CA MET A 38 6.47 -9.11 -0.59
C MET A 38 5.33 -8.82 0.39
N VAL A 39 4.16 -8.39 -0.08
CA VAL A 39 3.02 -8.02 0.78
C VAL A 39 1.73 -8.66 0.29
N GLU A 40 0.85 -9.00 1.24
CA GLU A 40 -0.52 -9.49 1.03
C GLU A 40 -1.56 -8.48 1.54
#